data_AF-A0A8I1TH49-F1
#
_entry.id   AF-A0A8I1TH49-F1
#
_cell.length_a   1.000
_cell.length_b   1.000
_cell.length_c   1.000
_cell.angle_alpha   90.00
_cell.angle_beta   90.00
_cell.angle_gamma   90.00
#
_symmetry.space_group_name_H-M   'P 1'
#
loop_
_entity.id
_entity.type
_entity.pdbx_description
1 polymer ?
#
loop_
_entity_poly.entity_id
_entity_poly.type
_entity_poly.pdbx_seq_one_letter_code
_entity_poly.pdbx_strand_id
1 'polypeptide(L)'
;MNMFNALNLIPTVAAFRSDVLASREACKGAFARSLHDTLLRKLDAMTVALHDEVASEEMFAADRGTPDGDFLYEIYHICTTFERHWIKDGPITILDPIYEMVVIEDDCFPFPLEFTEVPAEEMEGLAEIMAMIEQETGVRFVAARV
;
A
#
# COMPACT_ATOMS: atom_id res chain seq x y z
N MET A 1 1.60 -21.78 -1.64
CA MET A 1 1.83 -20.37 -1.97
C MET A 1 0.46 -19.81 -2.32
N ASN A 2 -0.13 -18.96 -1.48
CA ASN A 2 -1.36 -18.29 -1.87
C ASN A 2 -0.97 -17.29 -2.97
N MET A 3 -1.44 -17.51 -4.20
CA MET A 3 -1.26 -16.55 -5.28
C MET A 3 -1.91 -15.24 -4.85
N PHE A 4 -1.16 -14.14 -4.94
CA PHE A 4 -1.72 -12.80 -4.91
C PHE A 4 -2.89 -12.73 -5.90
N ASN A 5 -4.01 -12.14 -5.47
CA ASN A 5 -5.20 -12.01 -6.30
C ASN A 5 -5.76 -10.59 -6.13
N ALA A 6 -5.52 -9.76 -7.14
CA ALA A 6 -5.94 -8.35 -7.11
C ALA A 6 -7.46 -8.20 -7.03
N LEU A 7 -8.23 -9.06 -7.73
CA LEU A 7 -9.70 -9.04 -7.70
C LEU A 7 -10.27 -9.25 -6.30
N ASN A 8 -9.62 -10.09 -5.48
CA ASN A 8 -10.05 -10.32 -4.10
C ASN A 8 -9.70 -9.14 -3.17
N LEU A 9 -8.62 -8.41 -3.46
CA LEU A 9 -8.17 -7.28 -2.63
C LEU A 9 -8.95 -5.98 -2.90
N ILE A 10 -9.44 -5.75 -4.12
CA ILE A 10 -10.24 -4.56 -4.47
C ILE A 10 -11.41 -4.32 -3.50
N PRO A 11 -12.32 -5.29 -3.25
CA PRO A 11 -13.43 -5.07 -2.32
C PRO A 11 -12.96 -4.87 -0.87
N THR A 12 -11.86 -5.52 -0.45
CA THR A 12 -11.25 -5.33 0.87
C THR A 12 -10.75 -3.90 1.05
N VAL A 13 -10.02 -3.35 0.07
CA VAL A 13 -9.55 -1.95 0.10
C VAL A 13 -10.72 -0.97 0.12
N ALA A 14 -11.78 -1.23 -0.65
CA ALA A 14 -12.97 -0.39 -0.65
C ALA A 14 -13.70 -0.38 0.71
N ALA A 15 -13.72 -1.53 1.41
CA ALA A 15 -14.24 -1.63 2.77
C ALA A 15 -13.41 -0.78 3.74
N PHE A 16 -12.08 -0.95 3.76
CA PHE A 16 -11.20 -0.13 4.59
C PHE A 16 -11.32 1.37 4.31
N ARG A 17 -11.43 1.76 3.03
CA ARG A 17 -11.66 3.15 2.66
C ARG A 17 -12.94 3.71 3.29
N SER A 18 -13.99 2.90 3.35
CA SER A 18 -15.26 3.29 3.99
C SER A 18 -15.10 3.42 5.50
N ASP A 19 -14.36 2.52 6.15
CA ASP A 19 -14.06 2.58 7.58
C ASP A 19 -13.23 3.81 7.94
N VAL A 20 -12.19 4.12 7.14
CA VAL A 20 -11.38 5.34 7.31
C VAL A 20 -12.25 6.58 7.16
N LEU A 21 -13.16 6.62 6.18
CA LEU A 21 -14.06 7.75 6.01
C LEU A 21 -15.00 7.92 7.22
N ALA A 22 -15.55 6.83 7.75
CA ALA A 22 -16.40 6.89 8.94
C ALA A 22 -15.61 7.35 10.18
N SER A 23 -14.40 6.84 10.38
CA SER A 23 -13.50 7.23 11.48
C SER A 23 -13.08 8.70 11.37
N ARG A 24 -12.81 9.18 10.15
CA ARG A 24 -12.50 10.58 9.87
C ARG A 24 -13.62 11.54 10.30
N GLU A 25 -14.88 11.20 10.07
CA GLU A 25 -16.01 12.04 10.48
C GLU A 25 -16.16 12.14 11.99
N ALA A 26 -15.65 11.14 12.74
CA ALA A 26 -15.61 11.14 14.20
C ALA A 26 -14.43 11.95 14.79
N CYS A 27 -13.42 12.30 13.98
CA CYS A 27 -12.23 12.99 14.45
C CYS A 27 -12.55 14.39 14.99
N LYS A 28 -11.93 14.75 16.09
CA LYS A 28 -12.03 16.05 16.78
C LYS A 28 -10.90 16.99 16.37
N GLY A 29 -9.68 16.46 16.22
CA GLY A 29 -8.46 17.19 15.91
C GLY A 29 -8.18 17.32 14.42
N ALA A 30 -7.65 18.48 14.01
CA ALA A 30 -7.20 18.71 12.63
C ALA A 30 -6.03 17.79 12.23
N PHE A 31 -5.15 17.47 13.19
CA PHE A 31 -4.03 16.56 12.96
C PHE A 31 -4.51 15.15 12.60
N ALA A 32 -5.34 14.53 13.43
CA ALA A 32 -5.91 13.21 13.13
C ALA A 32 -6.67 13.19 11.80
N ARG A 33 -7.49 14.22 11.51
CA ARG A 33 -8.16 14.33 10.20
C ARG A 33 -7.18 14.34 9.03
N SER A 34 -6.05 15.03 9.15
CA SER A 34 -5.03 15.07 8.09
C SER A 34 -4.35 13.71 7.84
N LEU A 35 -4.16 12.91 8.90
CA LEU A 35 -3.67 11.53 8.76
C LEU A 35 -4.69 10.65 8.04
N HIS A 36 -5.97 10.77 8.38
CA HIS A 36 -7.06 10.07 7.69
C HIS A 36 -7.15 10.48 6.22
N ASP A 37 -7.08 11.79 5.92
CA ASP A 37 -7.06 12.30 4.55
C ASP A 37 -5.89 11.75 3.73
N THR A 38 -4.74 11.54 4.38
CA THR A 38 -3.57 10.94 3.73
C THR A 38 -3.76 9.45 3.50
N LEU A 39 -4.28 8.71 4.48
CA LEU A 39 -4.58 7.29 4.31
C LEU A 39 -5.64 7.07 3.22
N LEU A 40 -6.70 7.89 3.16
CA LEU A 40 -7.72 7.82 2.09
C LEU A 40 -7.09 7.96 0.70
N ARG A 41 -6.19 8.93 0.51
CA ARG A 41 -5.46 9.10 -0.76
C ARG A 41 -4.59 7.89 -1.09
N LYS A 42 -3.98 7.26 -0.09
CA LYS A 42 -3.18 6.03 -0.28
C LYS A 42 -4.07 4.85 -0.66
N LEU A 43 -5.23 4.68 -0.02
CA LEU A 43 -6.20 3.64 -0.37
C LEU A 43 -6.76 3.85 -1.79
N ASP A 44 -7.04 5.10 -2.19
CA ASP A 44 -7.43 5.43 -3.58
C ASP A 44 -6.34 5.02 -4.57
N ALA A 45 -5.07 5.33 -4.28
CA ALA A 45 -3.94 4.93 -5.11
C ALA A 45 -3.74 3.40 -5.15
N MET A 46 -4.00 2.72 -4.03
CA MET A 46 -3.95 1.26 -3.94
C MET A 46 -5.05 0.61 -4.80
N THR A 47 -6.26 1.16 -4.80
CA THR A 47 -7.35 0.71 -5.69
C THR A 47 -6.97 0.85 -7.16
N VAL A 48 -6.36 1.99 -7.56
CA VAL A 48 -5.87 2.18 -8.93
C VAL A 48 -4.81 1.11 -9.27
N ALA A 49 -3.82 0.91 -8.40
CA ALA A 49 -2.78 -0.09 -8.63
C ALA A 49 -3.34 -1.52 -8.75
N LEU A 50 -4.35 -1.88 -7.94
CA LEU A 50 -5.01 -3.18 -8.06
C LEU A 50 -5.75 -3.35 -9.40
N HIS A 51 -6.37 -2.30 -9.92
CA HIS A 51 -6.97 -2.34 -11.25
C HIS A 51 -5.93 -2.49 -12.36
N ASP A 52 -4.78 -1.83 -12.23
CA ASP A 52 -3.66 -1.97 -13.16
C ASP A 52 -3.07 -3.40 -13.14
N GLU A 53 -3.02 -4.04 -11.96
CA GLU A 53 -2.65 -5.47 -11.85
C GLU A 53 -3.64 -6.40 -12.53
N VAL A 54 -4.95 -6.16 -12.38
CA VAL A 54 -5.97 -6.96 -13.10
C VAL A 54 -5.78 -6.85 -14.60
N ALA A 55 -5.58 -5.63 -15.12
CA ALA A 55 -5.34 -5.43 -16.54
C ALA A 55 -4.03 -6.10 -17.01
N SER A 56 -2.98 -6.06 -16.19
CA SER A 56 -1.70 -6.71 -16.47
C SER A 56 -1.85 -8.23 -16.49
N GLU A 57 -2.58 -8.82 -15.54
CA GLU A 57 -2.87 -10.24 -15.50
C GLU A 57 -3.66 -10.70 -16.74
N GLU A 58 -4.70 -9.95 -17.13
CA GLU A 58 -5.48 -10.23 -18.34
C GLU A 58 -4.61 -10.21 -19.60
N MET A 59 -3.72 -9.23 -19.71
CA MET A 59 -2.77 -9.12 -20.82
C MET A 59 -1.82 -10.34 -20.89
N PHE A 60 -1.21 -10.73 -19.77
CA PHE A 60 -0.32 -11.90 -19.76
C PHE A 60 -1.07 -13.22 -19.95
N ALA A 61 -2.30 -13.31 -19.45
CA ALA A 61 -3.15 -14.48 -19.62
C ALA A 61 -3.52 -14.72 -21.09
N ALA A 62 -3.64 -13.67 -21.90
CA ALA A 62 -3.99 -13.77 -23.32
C ALA A 62 -2.95 -14.52 -24.16
N ASP A 63 -1.68 -14.47 -23.77
CA ASP A 63 -0.56 -15.10 -24.49
C ASP A 63 -0.20 -16.50 -23.96
N ARG A 64 -0.94 -17.00 -22.96
CA ARG A 64 -0.74 -18.33 -22.38
C ARG A 64 -0.91 -19.46 -23.40
N GLY A 65 -0.17 -20.54 -23.18
CA GLY A 65 -0.10 -21.69 -24.10
C GLY A 65 0.96 -21.55 -25.18
N THR A 66 1.72 -20.45 -25.17
CA THR A 66 2.98 -20.31 -25.90
C THR A 66 4.16 -20.41 -24.90
N PRO A 67 5.34 -20.93 -25.30
CA PRO A 67 6.48 -21.00 -24.40
C PRO A 67 6.88 -19.66 -23.78
N ASP A 68 6.84 -18.58 -24.57
CA ASP A 68 7.19 -17.23 -24.12
C ASP A 68 6.09 -16.63 -23.22
N GLY A 69 4.82 -16.82 -23.57
CA GLY A 69 3.69 -16.32 -22.77
C GLY A 69 3.57 -17.04 -21.42
N ASP A 70 3.76 -18.35 -21.38
CA ASP A 70 3.77 -19.11 -20.12
C ASP A 70 4.95 -18.68 -19.23
N PHE A 71 6.14 -18.45 -19.80
CA PHE A 71 7.30 -17.92 -19.06
C PHE A 71 7.06 -16.52 -18.48
N LEU A 72 6.50 -15.59 -19.28
CA LEU A 72 6.18 -14.25 -18.81
C LEU A 72 5.10 -14.25 -17.72
N TYR A 73 4.07 -15.09 -17.89
CA TYR A 73 2.99 -15.24 -16.91
C TYR A 73 3.52 -15.80 -15.59
N GLU A 74 4.43 -16.78 -15.63
CA GLU A 74 5.10 -17.30 -14.43
C GLU A 74 5.95 -16.23 -13.74
N ILE A 75 6.76 -15.47 -14.48
CA ILE A 75 7.58 -14.38 -13.91
C ILE A 75 6.71 -13.33 -13.22
N TYR A 76 5.62 -12.92 -13.86
CA TYR A 76 4.69 -11.94 -13.31
C TYR A 76 4.16 -12.38 -11.93
N HIS A 77 3.87 -13.68 -11.75
CA HIS A 77 3.38 -14.24 -10.49
C HIS A 77 4.47 -14.48 -9.41
N ILE A 78 5.75 -14.29 -9.71
CA ILE A 78 6.83 -14.35 -8.71
C ILE A 78 6.78 -13.13 -7.78
N CYS A 79 6.49 -11.96 -8.35
CA CYS A 79 6.32 -10.71 -7.62
C CYS A 79 5.59 -9.73 -8.51
N THR A 80 4.32 -9.48 -8.23
CA THR A 80 3.58 -8.46 -8.97
C THR A 80 4.15 -7.06 -8.69
N THR A 81 3.85 -6.09 -9.56
CA THR A 81 4.29 -4.70 -9.33
C THR A 81 3.67 -4.16 -8.05
N PHE A 82 2.43 -4.55 -7.77
CA PHE A 82 1.72 -4.25 -6.55
C PHE A 82 2.41 -4.83 -5.31
N GLU A 83 2.71 -6.13 -5.28
CA GLU A 83 3.38 -6.74 -4.13
C GLU A 83 4.74 -6.08 -3.87
N ARG A 84 5.47 -5.74 -4.93
CA ARG A 84 6.74 -5.04 -4.80
C ARG A 84 6.55 -3.69 -4.10
N HIS A 85 5.69 -2.84 -4.67
CA HIS A 85 5.55 -1.47 -4.22
C HIS A 85 4.83 -1.32 -2.87
N TRP A 86 3.77 -2.10 -2.64
CA TRP A 86 2.88 -1.93 -1.49
C TRP A 86 3.21 -2.83 -0.30
N ILE A 87 3.97 -3.91 -0.51
CA ILE A 87 4.25 -4.90 0.54
C ILE A 87 5.76 -5.04 0.78
N LYS A 88 6.57 -5.19 -0.28
CA LYS A 88 8.00 -5.53 -0.14
C LYS A 88 8.91 -4.32 0.07
N ASP A 89 8.59 -3.16 -0.49
CA ASP A 89 9.40 -1.93 -0.38
C ASP A 89 9.37 -1.30 1.03
N GLY A 90 8.59 -1.87 1.95
CA GLY A 90 8.54 -1.50 3.36
C GLY A 90 7.33 -0.63 3.73
N PRO A 91 7.32 -0.07 4.96
CA PRO A 91 6.17 0.68 5.45
C PRO A 91 5.92 1.97 4.69
N ILE A 92 4.65 2.24 4.39
CA ILE A 92 4.19 3.43 3.67
C ILE A 92 3.81 4.51 4.67
N THR A 93 4.40 5.69 4.51
CA THR A 93 4.17 6.79 5.44
C THR A 93 2.87 7.54 5.15
N ILE A 94 2.20 7.99 6.21
CA ILE A 94 1.02 8.86 6.16
C ILE A 94 1.21 10.21 6.86
N LEU A 95 2.41 10.47 7.40
CA LEU A 95 2.82 11.77 7.98
C LEU A 95 4.12 12.27 7.32
N ASP A 96 5.28 11.99 7.91
CA ASP A 96 6.57 12.39 7.37
C ASP A 96 7.21 11.23 6.58
N PRO A 97 7.98 11.51 5.51
CA PRO A 97 8.80 10.49 4.87
C PRO A 97 9.79 9.90 5.87
N ILE A 98 9.88 8.57 5.94
CA ILE A 98 10.83 7.84 6.81
C ILE A 98 12.07 7.37 6.04
N TYR A 99 12.15 7.74 4.75
CA TYR A 99 13.30 7.50 3.90
C TYR A 99 13.62 8.79 3.14
N GLU A 100 14.90 9.03 2.91
CA GLU A 100 15.39 10.02 1.96
C GLU A 100 16.03 9.32 0.78
N MET A 101 15.84 9.84 -0.43
CA MET A 101 16.50 9.30 -1.61
C MET A 101 17.93 9.84 -1.70
N VAL A 102 18.91 8.97 -1.49
CA VAL A 102 20.33 9.30 -1.58
C VAL A 102 20.85 8.87 -2.94
N VAL A 103 21.51 9.80 -3.63
CA VAL A 103 22.17 9.54 -4.92
C VAL A 103 23.66 9.33 -4.69
N ILE A 104 24.17 8.16 -5.10
CA ILE A 104 25.60 7.84 -5.10
C ILE A 104 25.99 7.52 -6.52
N GLU A 105 26.88 8.33 -7.09
CA GLU A 105 27.22 8.28 -8.52
C GLU A 105 25.95 8.47 -9.37
N ASP A 106 25.53 7.43 -10.10
CA ASP A 106 24.32 7.43 -10.95
C ASP A 106 23.16 6.61 -10.35
N ASP A 107 23.35 6.02 -9.17
CA ASP A 107 22.35 5.18 -8.51
C ASP A 107 21.61 5.94 -7.39
N CYS A 108 20.33 5.64 -7.23
CA CYS A 108 19.44 6.29 -6.26
C CYS A 108 18.83 5.25 -5.32
N PHE A 109 19.06 5.39 -4.01
CA PHE A 109 18.64 4.42 -2.99
C PHE A 109 17.86 5.09 -1.86
N PRO A 110 16.84 4.42 -1.31
CA PRO A 110 16.17 4.90 -0.10
C PRO A 110 17.08 4.68 1.12
N PHE A 111 17.39 5.75 1.84
CA PHE A 111 18.14 5.73 3.09
C PHE A 111 17.18 5.93 4.27
N PRO A 112 17.15 5.03 5.27
CA PRO A 112 16.22 5.13 6.40
C PRO A 112 16.57 6.32 7.29
N LEU A 113 15.54 7.03 7.74
CA LEU A 113 15.63 8.11 8.71
C LEU A 113 15.29 7.57 10.10
N GLU A 114 15.91 8.13 11.15
CA GLU A 114 15.42 7.90 12.51
C GLU A 114 14.06 8.58 12.66
N PHE A 115 13.07 7.85 13.16
CA PHE A 115 11.73 8.37 13.34
C PHE A 115 11.09 7.90 14.63
N THR A 116 10.09 8.65 15.09
CA THR A 116 9.21 8.26 16.21
C THR A 116 7.79 8.08 15.69
N GLU A 117 7.18 6.92 15.96
CA GLU A 117 5.78 6.68 15.60
C GLU A 117 4.84 7.59 16.40
N VAL A 118 3.81 8.08 15.73
CA VAL A 118 2.76 8.88 16.35
C VAL A 118 1.95 7.98 17.29
N PRO A 119 1.74 8.37 18.57
CA PRO A 119 0.92 7.62 19.51
C PRO A 119 -0.51 7.40 19.00
N ALA A 120 -1.08 6.22 19.24
CA ALA A 120 -2.41 5.85 18.77
C ALA A 120 -3.50 6.82 19.26
N GLU A 121 -3.34 7.40 20.45
CA GLU A 121 -4.26 8.38 21.03
C GLU A 121 -4.34 9.67 20.21
N GLU A 122 -3.25 10.06 19.55
CA GLU A 122 -3.21 11.23 18.67
C GLU A 122 -3.85 10.95 17.29
N MET A 123 -4.07 9.68 16.96
CA MET A 123 -4.57 9.23 15.66
C MET A 123 -6.09 8.99 15.64
N GLU A 124 -6.77 9.15 16.78
CA GLU A 124 -8.23 9.11 16.92
C GLU A 124 -8.91 7.89 16.25
N GLY A 125 -8.36 6.69 16.45
CA GLY A 125 -8.90 5.42 15.93
C GLY A 125 -8.26 4.92 14.64
N LEU A 126 -7.45 5.74 13.96
CA LEU A 126 -6.78 5.33 12.71
C LEU A 126 -5.78 4.18 12.89
N ALA A 127 -5.13 4.10 14.06
CA ALA A 127 -4.13 3.07 14.35
C ALA A 127 -4.70 1.65 14.28
N GLU A 128 -5.94 1.46 14.73
CA GLU A 128 -6.63 0.15 14.64
C GLU A 128 -6.93 -0.21 13.18
N ILE A 129 -7.38 0.77 12.38
CA ILE A 129 -7.66 0.55 10.95
C ILE A 129 -6.37 0.19 10.21
N MET A 130 -5.26 0.89 10.48
CA MET A 130 -3.96 0.57 9.88
C MET A 130 -3.49 -0.85 10.23
N ALA A 131 -3.68 -1.30 11.46
CA ALA A 131 -3.34 -2.65 11.87
C ALA A 131 -4.21 -3.71 11.15
N MET A 132 -5.52 -3.44 10.98
CA MET A 132 -6.40 -4.32 10.21
C MET A 132 -6.01 -4.39 8.73
N ILE A 133 -5.63 -3.25 8.13
CA ILE A 133 -5.13 -3.22 6.75
C ILE A 133 -3.87 -4.09 6.62
N GLU A 134 -2.90 -3.95 7.52
CA GLU A 134 -1.68 -4.76 7.50
C GLU A 134 -2.01 -6.26 7.63
N GLN A 135 -2.92 -6.61 8.53
CA GLN A 135 -3.33 -8.01 8.74
C GLN A 135 -4.01 -8.62 7.50
N GLU A 136 -4.91 -7.89 6.84
CA GLU A 136 -5.70 -8.44 5.73
C GLU A 136 -5.03 -8.32 4.36
N THR A 137 -4.12 -7.35 4.20
CA THR A 137 -3.53 -7.02 2.89
C THR A 137 -2.02 -7.19 2.85
N GLY A 138 -1.35 -7.25 4.00
CA GLY A 138 0.11 -7.20 4.11
C GLY A 138 0.70 -5.80 3.91
N VAL A 139 -0.11 -4.79 3.59
CA VAL A 139 0.34 -3.40 3.41
C VAL A 139 0.47 -2.72 4.75
N ARG A 140 1.70 -2.37 5.14
CA ARG A 140 1.98 -1.69 6.40
C ARG A 140 2.01 -0.18 6.20
N PHE A 141 1.13 0.54 6.88
CA PHE A 141 1.18 2.00 6.97
C PHE A 141 1.85 2.43 8.28
N VAL A 142 2.49 3.60 8.28
CA VAL A 142 3.06 4.21 9.49
C VAL A 142 2.83 5.72 9.52
N ALA A 143 2.40 6.23 10.67
CA ALA A 143 2.44 7.66 10.98
C ALA A 143 3.68 7.90 11.84
N ALA A 144 4.66 8.61 11.30
CA ALA A 144 5.95 8.83 11.95
C ALA A 144 6.39 10.29 11.81
N ARG A 145 7.14 10.75 12.81
CA ARG A 145 7.81 12.05 12.89
C ARG A 145 9.32 11.84 12.77
N VAL A 146 9.95 12.55 11.85
CA VAL A 146 11.41 12.59 11.66
C VAL A 146 11.98 13.87 12.26
#